data_AF-A0AA39PL08-F1
#
_entry.id   AF-A0AA39PL08-F1
#
_cell.length_a   1.000
_cell.length_b   1.000
_cell.length_c   1.000
_cell.angle_alpha   90.00
_cell.angle_beta   90.00
_cell.angle_gamma   90.00
#
_symmetry.space_group_name_H-M   'P 1'
#
loop_
_entity.id
_entity.type
_entity.pdbx_description
1 polymer ?
#
loop_
_entity_poly.entity_id
_entity_poly.type
_entity_poly.pdbx_seq_one_letter_code
_entity_poly.pdbx_strand_id
1 'polypeptide(L)'
;MLKQWLTDVEHELQQAQNQNPVLDQQLKEQVAATKLMKGLLRTWMEELRAAQVYLIRADQSSGVDVINMIDALNSEVFQTAAMVAEAFKFGKKKVEDSSEVEVVYYHVIEVLGLCMTELLKSMLHHDNQILIQTTFQAAMCTYVDWIVTLWYFKGREEEWMLSNLYAIIQESDLGLMQMEKKGEKSLV
;
A
#
# COMPACT_ATOMS: atom_id res chain seq x y z
N MET A 1 -49.52 73.50 -1.12
CA MET A 1 -48.70 72.79 -2.12
C MET A 1 -47.21 72.81 -1.76
N LEU A 2 -46.52 73.96 -1.75
CA LEU A 2 -45.06 74.00 -1.48
C LEU A 2 -44.62 73.39 -0.13
N LYS A 3 -45.36 73.62 0.96
CA LYS A 3 -45.03 73.04 2.28
C LYS A 3 -45.14 71.52 2.32
N GLN A 4 -46.08 70.96 1.57
CA GLN A 4 -46.34 69.52 1.55
C GLN A 4 -45.27 68.79 0.72
N TRP A 5 -44.81 69.40 -0.36
CA TRP A 5 -43.68 68.88 -1.12
C TRP A 5 -42.36 68.92 -0.33
N LEU A 6 -42.13 69.98 0.46
CA LEU A 6 -40.95 70.08 1.30
C LEU A 6 -40.91 68.95 2.35
N THR A 7 -42.05 68.65 2.99
CA THR A 7 -42.14 67.55 3.97
C THR A 7 -41.97 66.18 3.32
N ASP A 8 -42.47 65.99 2.10
CA ASP A 8 -42.30 64.73 1.37
C ASP A 8 -40.82 64.50 1.00
N VAL A 9 -40.12 65.55 0.55
CA VAL A 9 -38.68 65.49 0.22
C VAL A 9 -37.82 65.27 1.46
N GLU A 10 -38.14 65.90 2.59
CA GLU A 10 -37.45 65.65 3.87
C GLU A 10 -37.65 64.21 4.33
N HIS A 11 -38.86 63.67 4.18
CA HIS A 11 -39.15 62.28 4.51
C HIS A 11 -38.37 61.30 3.63
N GLU A 12 -38.30 61.55 2.30
CA GLU A 12 -37.50 60.72 1.39
C GLU A 12 -35.99 60.80 1.68
N LEU A 13 -35.47 61.99 1.97
CA LEU A 13 -34.06 62.17 2.33
C LEU A 13 -33.72 61.41 3.61
N GLN A 14 -34.59 61.51 4.61
CA GLN A 14 -34.41 60.84 5.90
C GLN A 14 -34.55 59.31 5.76
N GLN A 15 -35.46 58.86 4.89
CA GLN A 15 -35.58 57.44 4.54
C GLN A 15 -34.33 56.92 3.83
N ALA A 16 -33.78 57.66 2.87
CA ALA A 16 -32.53 57.30 2.18
C ALA A 16 -31.32 57.31 3.13
N GLN A 17 -31.25 58.30 4.03
CA GLN A 17 -30.21 58.37 5.07
C GLN A 17 -30.28 57.19 6.03
N ASN A 18 -31.48 56.70 6.35
CA ASN A 18 -31.66 55.53 7.20
C ASN A 18 -31.36 54.21 6.46
N GLN A 19 -31.51 54.16 5.13
CA GLN A 19 -31.26 52.96 4.32
C GLN A 19 -29.77 52.76 3.99
N ASN A 20 -29.01 53.84 3.77
CA ASN A 20 -27.56 53.77 3.50
C ASN A 20 -26.74 52.94 4.51
N PRO A 21 -26.86 53.14 5.84
CA PRO A 21 -26.06 52.37 6.80
C PRO A 21 -26.45 50.88 6.83
N VAL A 22 -27.72 50.56 6.56
CA VAL A 22 -28.20 49.17 6.50
C VAL A 22 -27.61 48.45 5.29
N LEU A 23 -27.61 49.11 4.12
CA LEU A 23 -27.01 48.58 2.90
C LEU A 23 -25.49 48.40 3.04
N ASP A 24 -24.80 49.36 3.67
CA ASP A 24 -23.36 49.27 3.96
C ASP A 24 -23.04 48.10 4.90
N GLN A 25 -23.90 47.85 5.89
CA GLN A 25 -23.75 46.72 6.79
C GLN A 25 -23.96 45.39 6.06
N GLN A 26 -25.00 45.27 5.26
CA GLN A 26 -25.26 44.08 4.44
C GLN A 26 -24.11 43.80 3.45
N LEU A 27 -23.54 44.85 2.85
CA LEU A 27 -22.41 44.72 1.94
C LEU A 27 -21.16 44.21 2.68
N LYS A 28 -20.88 44.71 3.88
CA LYS A 28 -19.76 44.23 4.71
C LYS A 28 -19.93 42.76 5.10
N GLU A 29 -21.14 42.37 5.48
CA GLU A 29 -21.46 40.98 5.82
C GLU A 29 -21.29 40.05 4.61
N GLN A 30 -21.79 40.44 3.43
CA GLN A 30 -21.63 39.68 2.19
C GLN A 30 -20.15 39.57 1.77
N VAL A 31 -19.37 40.64 1.91
CA VAL A 31 -17.94 40.62 1.62
C VAL A 31 -17.20 39.69 2.58
N ALA A 32 -17.53 39.71 3.87
CA ALA A 32 -16.95 38.81 4.86
C ALA A 32 -17.29 37.34 4.57
N ALA A 33 -18.55 37.04 4.26
CA ALA A 33 -19.01 35.70 3.89
C ALA A 33 -18.31 35.19 2.63
N THR A 34 -18.19 36.04 1.60
CA THR A 34 -17.49 35.70 0.35
C THR A 34 -16.01 35.43 0.61
N LYS A 35 -15.37 36.21 1.50
CA LYS A 35 -13.95 36.01 1.86
C LYS A 35 -13.73 34.70 2.59
N LEU A 36 -14.62 34.34 3.53
CA LEU A 36 -14.59 33.06 4.22
C LEU A 36 -14.75 31.89 3.24
N MET A 37 -15.76 31.96 2.36
CA MET A 37 -16.02 30.92 1.37
C MET A 37 -14.81 30.70 0.45
N LYS A 38 -14.20 31.77 -0.05
CA LYS A 38 -12.97 31.69 -0.87
C LYS A 38 -11.79 31.10 -0.11
N GLY A 39 -11.66 31.42 1.18
CA GLY A 39 -10.62 30.85 2.04
C GLY A 39 -10.79 29.35 2.20
N LEU A 40 -12.00 28.89 2.50
CA LEU A 40 -12.33 27.48 2.63
C LEU A 40 -12.07 26.74 1.30
N LEU A 41 -12.56 27.28 0.19
CA LEU A 41 -12.39 26.67 -1.14
C LEU A 41 -10.91 26.45 -1.49
N ARG A 42 -10.05 27.42 -1.11
CA ARG A 42 -8.60 27.30 -1.31
C ARG A 42 -8.01 26.16 -0.49
N THR A 43 -8.39 26.04 0.79
CA THR A 43 -7.94 24.93 1.65
C THR A 43 -8.38 23.58 1.08
N TRP A 44 -9.64 23.45 0.65
CA TRP A 44 -10.13 22.23 0.00
C TRP A 44 -9.37 21.90 -1.28
N MET A 45 -9.04 22.90 -2.10
CA MET A 45 -8.21 22.69 -3.30
C MET A 45 -6.79 22.25 -2.96
N GLU A 46 -6.18 22.81 -1.92
CA GLU A 46 -4.85 22.42 -1.45
C GLU A 46 -4.84 20.98 -0.93
N GLU A 47 -5.85 20.60 -0.14
CA GLU A 47 -6.04 19.24 0.36
C GLU A 47 -6.31 18.24 -0.78
N LEU A 48 -7.19 18.59 -1.72
CA LEU A 48 -7.49 17.74 -2.88
C LEU A 48 -6.24 17.55 -3.75
N ARG A 49 -5.48 18.61 -3.98
CA ARG A 49 -4.21 18.54 -4.73
C ARG A 49 -3.19 17.67 -4.00
N ALA A 50 -3.08 17.80 -2.68
CA ALA A 50 -2.20 16.95 -1.87
C ALA A 50 -2.59 15.47 -1.95
N ALA A 51 -3.89 15.17 -1.83
CA ALA A 51 -4.42 13.81 -1.97
C ALA A 51 -4.20 13.25 -3.40
N GLN A 52 -4.41 14.07 -4.43
CA GLN A 52 -4.18 13.67 -5.82
C GLN A 52 -2.71 13.37 -6.10
N VAL A 53 -1.79 14.19 -5.60
CA VAL A 53 -0.33 13.95 -5.71
C VAL A 53 0.05 12.66 -4.97
N TYR A 54 -0.52 12.41 -3.80
CA TYR A 54 -0.28 11.18 -3.05
C TYR A 54 -0.77 9.94 -3.80
N LEU A 55 -1.99 9.98 -4.36
CA LEU A 55 -2.56 8.88 -5.14
C LEU A 55 -1.78 8.60 -6.43
N ILE A 56 -1.39 9.64 -7.17
CA ILE A 56 -0.55 9.48 -8.37
C ILE A 56 0.80 8.87 -8.00
N ARG A 57 1.37 9.25 -6.86
CA ARG A 57 2.66 8.72 -6.38
C ARG A 57 2.57 7.24 -5.95
N ALA A 58 1.42 6.80 -5.45
CA ALA A 58 1.18 5.41 -5.13
C ALA A 58 1.04 4.52 -6.39
N ASP A 59 0.64 5.11 -7.52
CA ASP A 59 0.44 4.42 -8.81
C ASP A 59 1.68 4.50 -9.75
N GLN A 60 2.85 4.86 -9.21
CA GLN A 60 4.05 5.22 -10.00
C GLN A 60 4.82 4.07 -10.64
N SER A 61 4.47 2.81 -10.40
CA SER A 61 4.99 1.71 -11.21
C SER A 61 4.05 1.47 -12.37
N SER A 62 4.37 2.02 -13.55
CA SER A 62 3.63 1.63 -14.75
C SER A 62 3.83 0.13 -14.98
N GLY A 63 2.84 -0.57 -15.53
CA GLY A 63 2.99 -2.01 -15.83
C GLY A 63 4.22 -2.31 -16.71
N VAL A 64 4.66 -1.33 -17.51
CA VAL A 64 5.90 -1.38 -18.29
C VAL A 64 7.14 -1.40 -17.40
N ASP A 65 7.17 -0.62 -16.32
CA ASP A 65 8.28 -0.63 -15.36
C ASP A 65 8.36 -1.97 -14.63
N VAL A 66 7.22 -2.57 -14.28
CA VAL A 66 7.18 -3.91 -13.67
C VAL A 66 7.75 -4.96 -14.62
N ILE A 67 7.37 -4.92 -15.90
CA ILE A 67 7.92 -5.83 -16.92
C ILE A 67 9.43 -5.63 -17.03
N ASN A 68 9.91 -4.38 -17.12
CA ASN A 68 11.34 -4.09 -17.21
C ASN A 68 12.13 -4.57 -15.98
N MET A 69 11.56 -4.45 -14.78
CA MET A 69 12.17 -4.96 -13.55
C MET A 69 12.25 -6.49 -13.54
N ILE A 70 11.21 -7.19 -14.01
CA ILE A 70 11.20 -8.65 -14.14
C ILE A 70 12.21 -9.11 -15.18
N ASP A 71 12.31 -8.43 -16.32
CA ASP A 71 13.29 -8.76 -17.37
C ASP A 71 14.73 -8.55 -16.90
N ALA A 72 14.99 -7.50 -16.13
CA ALA A 72 16.28 -7.27 -15.48
C ALA A 72 16.61 -8.40 -14.50
N LEU A 73 15.65 -8.77 -13.63
CA LEU A 73 15.82 -9.85 -12.67
C LEU A 73 16.09 -11.21 -13.34
N ASN A 74 15.35 -11.54 -14.39
CA ASN A 74 15.56 -12.75 -15.18
C ASN A 74 16.98 -12.79 -15.78
N SER A 75 17.45 -11.64 -16.27
CA SER A 75 18.80 -11.51 -16.82
C SER A 75 19.87 -11.72 -15.74
N GLU A 76 19.67 -11.18 -14.54
CA GLU A 76 20.57 -11.37 -13.40
C GLU A 76 20.60 -12.83 -12.92
N VAL A 77 19.44 -13.50 -12.81
CA VAL A 77 19.37 -14.92 -12.48
C VAL A 77 20.12 -15.75 -13.53
N PHE A 78 19.90 -15.46 -14.82
CA PHE A 78 20.57 -16.18 -15.90
C PHE A 78 22.10 -16.05 -15.83
N GLN A 79 22.60 -14.82 -15.68
CA GLN A 79 24.05 -14.52 -15.62
C GLN A 79 24.68 -15.12 -14.36
N THR A 80 24.04 -14.94 -13.21
CA THR A 80 24.57 -15.45 -11.93
C THR A 80 24.64 -16.98 -11.94
N ALA A 81 23.60 -17.66 -12.43
CA ALA A 81 23.60 -19.11 -12.54
C ALA A 81 24.69 -19.62 -13.50
N ALA A 82 24.96 -18.91 -14.60
CA ALA A 82 26.07 -19.24 -15.50
C ALA A 82 27.42 -19.14 -14.78
N MET A 83 27.67 -18.04 -14.07
CA MET A 83 28.90 -17.83 -13.30
C MET A 83 29.10 -18.88 -12.22
N VAL A 84 28.03 -19.24 -11.49
CA VAL A 84 28.10 -20.27 -10.44
C VAL A 84 28.36 -21.64 -11.06
N ALA A 85 27.72 -21.97 -12.18
CA ALA A 85 27.96 -23.23 -12.90
C ALA A 85 29.40 -23.33 -13.43
N GLU A 86 29.98 -22.25 -13.95
CA GLU A 86 31.38 -22.19 -14.39
C GLU A 86 32.38 -22.39 -13.23
N ALA A 87 32.07 -21.82 -12.07
CA ALA A 87 32.91 -21.93 -10.89
C ALA A 87 32.78 -23.30 -10.19
N PHE A 88 31.73 -24.08 -10.49
CA PHE A 88 31.43 -25.32 -9.81
C PHE A 88 32.43 -26.43 -10.20
N LYS A 89 33.14 -26.98 -9.21
CA LYS A 89 34.07 -28.09 -9.39
C LYS A 89 33.48 -29.38 -8.86
N PHE A 90 33.34 -30.39 -9.72
CA PHE A 90 32.90 -31.73 -9.30
C PHE A 90 33.97 -32.41 -8.46
N GLY A 91 33.77 -32.42 -7.14
CA GLY A 91 34.59 -33.20 -6.23
C GLY A 91 34.24 -34.69 -6.31
N LYS A 92 35.25 -35.57 -6.38
CA LYS A 92 35.07 -37.01 -6.17
C LYS A 92 34.88 -37.29 -4.67
N LYS A 93 33.83 -36.77 -4.05
CA LYS A 93 33.47 -37.20 -2.70
C LYS A 93 32.76 -38.55 -2.83
N LYS A 94 33.37 -39.62 -2.32
CA LYS A 94 32.64 -40.87 -2.11
C LYS A 94 31.53 -40.56 -1.14
N VAL A 95 30.30 -40.63 -1.63
CA VAL A 95 29.10 -40.49 -0.83
C VAL A 95 29.03 -41.74 0.03
N GLU A 96 29.54 -41.66 1.26
CA GLU A 96 29.23 -42.66 2.27
C GLU A 96 27.74 -42.53 2.57
N ASP A 97 27.06 -43.66 2.48
CA ASP A 97 25.61 -43.81 2.66
C ASP A 97 25.26 -43.34 4.08
N SER A 98 24.91 -42.08 4.19
CA SER A 98 24.68 -41.35 5.42
C SER A 98 23.33 -40.67 5.30
N SER A 99 22.59 -40.60 6.40
CA SER A 99 21.26 -39.99 6.48
C SER A 99 21.22 -38.56 5.93
N GLU A 100 22.35 -37.85 5.90
CA GLU A 100 22.48 -36.52 5.30
C GLU A 100 22.21 -36.49 3.79
N VAL A 101 22.58 -37.55 3.06
CA VAL A 101 22.40 -37.64 1.60
C VAL A 101 20.92 -37.74 1.25
N GLU A 102 20.17 -38.48 2.05
CA GLU A 102 18.73 -38.67 1.87
C GLU A 102 17.97 -37.37 2.14
N VAL A 103 18.35 -36.60 3.18
CA VAL A 103 17.75 -35.29 3.46
C VAL A 103 18.01 -34.29 2.33
N VAL A 104 19.26 -34.23 1.84
CA VAL A 104 19.60 -33.36 0.69
C VAL A 104 18.82 -33.79 -0.55
N TYR A 105 18.65 -35.09 -0.77
CA TYR A 105 17.89 -35.62 -1.90
C TYR A 105 16.43 -35.15 -1.88
N TYR A 106 15.73 -35.27 -0.75
CA TYR A 106 14.35 -34.81 -0.61
C TYR A 106 14.23 -33.29 -0.79
N HIS A 107 15.18 -32.52 -0.25
CA HIS A 107 15.17 -31.07 -0.39
C HIS A 107 15.37 -30.62 -1.85
N VAL A 108 16.26 -31.28 -2.58
CA VAL A 108 16.48 -31.01 -4.02
C VAL A 108 15.22 -31.35 -4.83
N ILE A 109 14.51 -32.43 -4.48
CA ILE A 109 13.20 -32.76 -5.09
C ILE A 109 12.16 -31.68 -4.82
N GLU A 110 12.11 -31.15 -3.61
CA GLU A 110 11.17 -30.08 -3.24
C GLU A 110 11.38 -28.82 -4.09
N VAL A 111 12.65 -28.45 -4.33
CA VAL A 111 13.01 -27.21 -5.04
C VAL A 111 12.97 -27.37 -6.57
N LEU A 112 13.43 -28.50 -7.10
CA LEU A 112 13.68 -28.72 -8.53
C LEU A 112 12.78 -29.79 -9.18
N GLY A 113 12.09 -30.57 -8.36
CA GLY A 113 11.29 -31.72 -8.80
C GLY A 113 12.10 -32.99 -9.02
N LEU A 114 11.37 -34.11 -9.06
CA LEU A 114 11.93 -35.46 -9.18
C LEU A 114 12.76 -35.65 -10.48
N CYS A 115 12.25 -35.15 -11.61
CA CYS A 115 12.87 -35.36 -12.91
C CYS A 115 14.28 -34.71 -13.00
N MET A 116 14.40 -33.44 -12.58
CA MET A 116 15.69 -32.74 -12.59
C MET A 116 16.66 -33.39 -11.60
N THR A 117 16.17 -33.83 -10.44
CA THR A 117 16.99 -34.49 -9.42
C THR A 117 17.59 -35.81 -9.91
N GLU A 118 16.81 -36.63 -10.62
CA GLU A 118 17.30 -37.89 -11.21
C GLU A 118 18.31 -37.63 -12.36
N LEU A 119 18.13 -36.57 -13.14
CA LEU A 119 19.12 -36.13 -14.14
C LEU A 119 20.44 -35.71 -13.49
N LEU A 120 20.37 -35.00 -12.35
CA LEU A 120 21.52 -34.61 -11.53
C LEU A 120 22.21 -35.82 -10.87
N LYS A 121 21.52 -36.94 -10.68
CA LYS A 121 22.12 -38.15 -10.11
C LYS A 121 22.77 -39.04 -11.17
N SER A 122 22.24 -39.04 -12.38
CA SER A 122 22.60 -40.00 -13.44
C SER A 122 23.67 -39.51 -14.42
N MET A 123 23.84 -38.19 -14.61
CA MET A 123 24.77 -37.64 -15.61
C MET A 123 26.17 -37.34 -15.04
N LEU A 124 27.20 -37.54 -15.85
CA LEU A 124 28.54 -36.99 -15.61
C LEU A 124 28.55 -35.50 -15.99
N HIS A 125 28.35 -34.66 -14.98
CA HIS A 125 28.20 -33.21 -15.14
C HIS A 125 29.44 -32.45 -15.59
N HIS A 126 30.60 -33.12 -15.63
CA HIS A 126 31.86 -32.52 -16.11
C HIS A 126 31.76 -32.08 -17.58
N ASP A 127 30.92 -32.75 -18.39
CA ASP A 127 30.82 -32.49 -19.83
C ASP A 127 29.56 -31.69 -20.21
N ASN A 128 28.66 -31.40 -19.27
CA ASN A 128 27.40 -30.72 -19.55
C ASN A 128 27.07 -29.63 -18.52
N GLN A 129 27.78 -28.51 -18.65
CA GLN A 129 27.62 -27.30 -17.84
C GLN A 129 26.20 -26.71 -17.94
N ILE A 130 25.48 -26.98 -19.04
CA ILE A 130 24.12 -26.48 -19.28
C ILE A 130 23.12 -27.07 -18.27
N LEU A 131 23.25 -28.36 -17.93
CA LEU A 131 22.36 -28.99 -16.95
C LEU A 131 22.49 -28.34 -15.56
N ILE A 132 23.72 -28.03 -15.18
CA ILE A 132 24.06 -27.44 -13.88
C ILE A 132 23.63 -25.97 -13.84
N GLN A 133 23.89 -25.22 -14.91
CA GLN A 133 23.39 -23.86 -15.06
C GLN A 133 21.85 -23.82 -15.00
N THR A 134 21.17 -24.70 -15.73
CA THR A 134 19.70 -24.79 -15.73
C THR A 134 19.15 -25.13 -14.34
N THR A 135 19.86 -25.99 -13.60
CA THR A 135 19.52 -26.33 -12.23
C THR A 135 19.63 -25.13 -11.30
N PHE A 136 20.72 -24.35 -11.39
CA PHE A 136 20.88 -23.13 -10.60
C PHE A 136 19.83 -22.07 -10.95
N GLN A 137 19.50 -21.92 -12.24
CA GLN A 137 18.43 -21.03 -12.68
C GLN A 137 17.09 -21.42 -12.07
N ALA A 138 16.72 -22.71 -12.16
CA ALA A 138 15.48 -23.20 -11.59
C ALA A 138 15.42 -22.98 -10.07
N ALA A 139 16.49 -23.31 -9.34
CA ALA A 139 16.55 -23.08 -7.90
C ALA A 139 16.41 -21.58 -7.54
N MET A 140 17.15 -20.71 -8.22
CA MET A 140 17.08 -19.26 -7.99
C MET A 140 15.69 -18.70 -8.31
N CYS A 141 15.05 -19.14 -9.39
CA CYS A 141 13.68 -18.76 -9.73
C CYS A 141 12.69 -19.18 -8.64
N THR A 142 12.81 -20.40 -8.10
CA THR A 142 11.97 -20.87 -6.99
C THR A 142 12.14 -19.99 -5.74
N TYR A 143 13.37 -19.60 -5.40
CA TYR A 143 13.61 -18.69 -4.28
C TYR A 143 13.08 -17.28 -4.54
N VAL A 144 13.25 -16.76 -5.75
CA VAL A 144 12.72 -15.46 -6.16
C VAL A 144 11.20 -15.46 -6.10
N ASP A 145 10.55 -16.50 -6.59
CA ASP A 145 9.09 -16.67 -6.50
C ASP A 145 8.62 -16.70 -5.05
N TRP A 146 9.32 -17.43 -4.18
CA TRP A 146 9.05 -17.43 -2.74
C TRP A 146 9.17 -16.03 -2.15
N ILE A 147 10.26 -15.31 -2.42
CA ILE A 147 10.47 -13.95 -1.93
C ILE A 147 9.36 -13.02 -2.42
N VAL A 148 9.04 -13.04 -3.72
CA VAL A 148 7.98 -12.20 -4.30
C VAL A 148 6.62 -12.52 -3.67
N THR A 149 6.35 -13.81 -3.42
CA THR A 149 5.11 -14.26 -2.79
C THR A 149 5.01 -13.81 -1.32
N LEU A 150 6.13 -13.65 -0.60
CA LEU A 150 6.12 -13.08 0.75
C LEU A 150 5.63 -11.62 0.77
N TRP A 151 5.85 -10.88 -0.32
CA TRP A 151 5.34 -9.50 -0.46
C TRP A 151 3.92 -9.46 -1.03
N TYR A 152 3.41 -10.57 -1.54
CA TYR A 152 2.04 -10.69 -2.03
C TYR A 152 1.08 -10.99 -0.87
N PHE A 153 0.75 -9.94 -0.10
CA PHE A 153 -0.34 -10.00 0.86
C PHE A 153 -1.68 -10.03 0.10
N LYS A 154 -2.11 -11.22 -0.34
CA LYS A 154 -3.44 -11.37 -0.93
C LYS A 154 -4.48 -11.21 0.17
N GLY A 155 -5.08 -10.02 0.24
CA GLY A 155 -6.23 -9.68 1.07
C GLY A 155 -7.42 -10.63 0.86
N ARG A 156 -7.37 -11.79 1.52
CA ARG A 156 -8.51 -12.58 1.96
C ARG A 156 -8.33 -13.06 3.40
N GLU A 157 -7.10 -13.08 3.91
CA GLU A 157 -6.86 -13.37 5.33
C GLU A 157 -6.87 -12.13 6.24
N GLU A 158 -6.63 -10.94 5.71
CA GLU A 158 -6.66 -9.71 6.52
C GLU A 158 -8.07 -9.26 6.88
N GLU A 159 -9.08 -9.50 6.05
CA GLU A 159 -10.46 -9.15 6.42
C GLU A 159 -10.93 -9.94 7.64
N TRP A 160 -10.63 -11.24 7.73
CA TRP A 160 -11.01 -12.01 8.92
C TRP A 160 -10.12 -11.70 10.12
N MET A 161 -8.81 -11.49 9.92
CA MET A 161 -7.90 -11.21 11.02
C MET A 161 -8.16 -9.81 11.62
N LEU A 162 -8.34 -8.79 10.77
CA LEU A 162 -8.68 -7.43 11.20
C LEU A 162 -10.10 -7.37 11.79
N SER A 163 -11.06 -8.10 11.21
CA SER A 163 -12.41 -8.19 11.77
C SER A 163 -12.43 -8.91 13.12
N ASN A 164 -11.62 -9.96 13.30
CA ASN A 164 -11.47 -10.65 14.57
C ASN A 164 -10.76 -9.78 15.62
N LEU A 165 -9.70 -9.06 15.25
CA LEU A 165 -9.05 -8.09 16.12
C LEU A 165 -10.00 -6.95 16.51
N TYR A 166 -10.78 -6.43 15.56
CA TYR A 166 -11.77 -5.41 15.83
C TYR A 166 -12.88 -5.90 16.77
N ALA A 167 -13.36 -7.13 16.59
CA ALA A 167 -14.34 -7.76 17.47
C ALA A 167 -13.79 -7.94 18.90
N ILE A 168 -12.54 -8.37 19.05
CA ILE A 168 -11.87 -8.50 20.36
C ILE A 168 -11.73 -7.14 21.05
N ILE A 169 -11.32 -6.10 20.31
CA ILE A 169 -11.19 -4.74 20.85
C ILE A 169 -12.58 -4.23 21.27
N GLN A 170 -13.61 -4.42 20.44
CA GLN A 170 -14.97 -4.01 20.74
C GLN A 170 -15.55 -4.73 21.97
N GLU A 171 -15.30 -6.02 22.13
CA GLU A 171 -15.71 -6.77 23.33
C GLU A 171 -14.97 -6.31 24.58
N SER A 172 -13.68 -5.98 24.46
CA SER A 172 -12.89 -5.45 25.57
C SER A 172 -13.39 -4.08 26.04
N ASP A 173 -13.75 -3.19 25.12
CA ASP A 173 -14.31 -1.87 25.42
C ASP A 173 -15.73 -1.99 26.03
N LEU A 174 -16.56 -2.90 25.53
CA LEU A 174 -17.89 -3.19 26.10
C LEU A 174 -17.80 -3.77 27.51
N GLY A 175 -16.79 -4.61 27.80
CA GLY A 175 -16.52 -5.14 29.13
C GLY A 175 -16.11 -4.07 30.14
N LEU A 176 -15.27 -3.12 29.72
CA LEU A 176 -14.85 -1.98 30.54
C LEU A 176 -16.03 -1.06 30.88
N MET A 177 -16.91 -0.78 29.92
CA MET A 177 -18.12 0.03 30.16
C MET A 177 -19.14 -0.63 31.10
N GLN A 178 -19.20 -1.98 31.13
CA GLN A 178 -20.08 -2.70 32.06
C GLN A 178 -19.54 -2.75 33.48
N MET A 179 -18.22 -2.80 33.66
CA MET A 179 -17.57 -2.70 34.97
C MET A 179 -17.76 -1.30 35.59
N GLU A 180 -17.66 -0.25 34.79
CA GLU A 180 -17.87 1.14 35.23
C GLU A 180 -19.32 1.37 35.72
N LYS A 181 -20.32 0.91 34.94
CA LYS A 181 -21.74 0.96 35.35
C LYS A 181 -22.07 0.13 36.60
N LYS A 182 -21.31 -0.92 36.88
CA LYS A 182 -21.51 -1.77 38.07
C LYS A 182 -20.83 -1.18 39.31
N GLY A 183 -19.71 -0.47 39.14
CA GLY A 183 -19.06 0.31 40.18
C GLY A 183 -19.93 1.47 40.68
N GLU A 184 -20.59 2.20 39.78
CA GLU A 184 -21.51 3.29 40.16
C GLU A 184 -22.77 2.80 40.89
N LYS A 185 -23.30 1.63 40.52
CA LYS A 185 -24.48 1.04 41.19
C LYS A 185 -24.20 0.43 42.57
N SER A 186 -22.93 0.26 42.94
CA SER A 186 -22.55 -0.29 44.26
C SER A 186 -22.22 0.80 45.30
N LEU A 187 -22.29 2.07 44.90
CA LEU A 187 -22.04 3.25 45.74
C LEU A 187 -23.32 4.04 46.09
N VAL A 188 -24.49 3.50 45.77
CA VAL A 188 -25.82 4.00 46.18
C VAL A 188 -26.54 2.91 46.96
#